data_AF-A0A4Q0PND9-F1
#
_entry.id   AF-A0A4Q0PND9-F1
#
_cell.length_a   1.000
_cell.length_b   1.000
_cell.length_c   1.000
_cell.angle_alpha   90.00
_cell.angle_beta   90.00
_cell.angle_gamma   90.00
#
_symmetry.space_group_name_H-M   'P 1'
#
loop_
_entity.id
_entity.type
_entity.pdbx_description
1 polymer ?
#
loop_
_entity_poly.entity_id
_entity_poly.type
_entity_poly.pdbx_seq_one_letter_code
_entity_poly.pdbx_strand_id
1 'polypeptide(L)'
;MKELQTRRFNEQIKEILGDECKIKPIIDETGILHSAKVNTEETLDGTKLNALMGTADAWNCELELDRSGAGIRIQFENNVNAVMAN
;
A
#
# COMPACT_ATOMS: atom_id res chain seq x y z
N MET A 1 11.55 11.99 -9.58
CA MET A 1 10.11 11.94 -9.25
C MET A 1 9.78 10.65 -8.49
N LYS A 2 10.15 9.49 -9.02
CA LYS A 2 10.08 8.17 -8.37
C LYS A 2 10.55 8.13 -6.91
N GLU A 3 11.79 8.53 -6.60
CA GLU A 3 12.33 8.48 -5.23
C GLU A 3 11.49 9.27 -4.22
N LEU A 4 11.01 10.45 -4.61
CA LEU A 4 10.14 11.29 -3.78
C LEU A 4 8.80 10.60 -3.52
N GLN A 5 8.20 9.99 -4.53
CA GLN A 5 6.93 9.27 -4.39
C GLN A 5 7.09 8.00 -3.57
N THR A 6 8.18 7.26 -3.75
CA THR A 6 8.53 6.10 -2.90
C THR A 6 8.64 6.52 -1.45
N ARG A 7 9.31 7.65 -1.17
CA ARG A 7 9.43 8.15 0.20
C ARG A 7 8.08 8.53 0.79
N ARG A 8 7.26 9.28 0.04
CA ARG A 8 5.91 9.69 0.46
C ARG A 8 5.01 8.51 0.76
N PHE A 9 4.97 7.51 -0.12
CA PHE A 9 4.19 6.30 0.10
C PHE A 9 4.64 5.57 1.37
N ASN A 10 5.95 5.39 1.53
CA ASN A 10 6.49 4.72 2.72
C ASN A 10 6.18 5.47 4.02
N GLU A 11 6.31 6.81 4.02
CA GLU A 11 5.97 7.67 5.16
C GLU A 11 4.49 7.51 5.53
N GLN A 12 3.56 7.58 4.56
CA GLN A 12 2.12 7.39 4.81
C GLN A 12 1.80 6.03 5.43
N ILE A 13 2.36 4.95 4.90
CA ILE A 13 2.12 3.61 5.45
C ILE A 13 2.68 3.48 6.88
N LYS A 14 3.85 4.07 7.14
CA LYS A 14 4.46 4.08 8.48
C LYS A 14 3.68 4.92 9.48
N GLU A 15 3.06 6.02 9.06
CA GLU A 15 2.17 6.81 9.92
C GLU A 15 0.95 5.99 10.38
N ILE A 16 0.50 5.03 9.56
CA ILE A 16 -0.65 4.17 9.87
C ILE A 16 -0.23 2.93 10.69
N LEU A 17 0.86 2.27 10.29
CA LEU A 17 1.26 0.95 10.78
C LEU A 17 2.51 0.97 11.67
N GLY A 18 3.12 2.13 11.89
CA GLY A 18 4.39 2.25 12.59
C GLY A 18 5.61 1.83 11.76
N ASP A 19 6.79 2.01 12.34
CA ASP A 19 8.07 1.81 11.66
C ASP A 19 8.46 0.33 11.45
N GLU A 20 7.82 -0.59 12.17
CA GLU A 20 8.17 -2.03 12.17
C GLU A 20 7.65 -2.78 10.92
N CYS A 21 6.87 -2.11 10.06
CA CYS A 21 6.35 -2.71 8.85
C CYS A 21 7.41 -2.79 7.71
N LYS A 22 7.33 -3.87 6.93
CA LYS A 22 8.21 -4.09 5.76
C LYS A 22 7.48 -3.70 4.48
N ILE A 23 7.85 -2.57 3.89
CA ILE A 23 7.20 -1.98 2.71
C ILE A 23 8.06 -2.22 1.46
N LYS A 24 7.44 -2.71 0.39
CA LYS A 24 8.07 -2.91 -0.93
C LYS A 24 7.18 -2.33 -2.04
N PRO A 25 7.31 -1.04 -2.38
CA PRO A 25 6.54 -0.42 -3.45
C PRO A 25 7.26 -0.56 -4.80
N ILE A 26 6.48 -0.67 -5.87
CA ILE A 26 6.92 -0.61 -7.26
C ILE A 26 6.33 0.65 -7.88
N ILE A 27 7.15 1.69 -7.96
CA ILE A 27 6.79 3.00 -8.54
C ILE A 27 7.63 3.22 -9.80
N ASP A 28 7.00 3.65 -10.88
CA ASP A 28 7.70 3.95 -12.13
C ASP A 28 8.36 5.34 -12.14
N GLU A 29 9.04 5.69 -13.22
CA GLU A 29 9.75 6.96 -13.35
C GLU A 29 8.81 8.19 -13.35
N THR A 30 7.53 8.00 -13.71
CA THR A 30 6.50 9.04 -13.69
C THR A 30 5.92 9.27 -12.30
N GLY A 31 6.23 8.39 -11.34
CA GLY A 31 5.74 8.48 -9.96
C GLY A 31 4.42 7.74 -9.71
N ILE A 32 3.95 6.96 -10.68
CA ILE A 32 2.75 6.12 -10.52
C ILE A 32 3.13 4.86 -9.75
N LEU A 33 2.36 4.55 -8.71
CA LEU A 33 2.45 3.30 -7.97
C LEU A 33 1.77 2.19 -8.77
N HIS A 34 2.48 1.11 -9.08
CA HIS A 34 1.91 -0.07 -9.76
C HIS A 34 1.46 -1.12 -8.78
N SER A 35 2.26 -1.36 -7.74
CA SER A 35 1.88 -2.20 -6.62
C SER A 35 2.72 -1.91 -5.39
N ALA A 36 2.22 -2.26 -4.22
CA ALA A 36 3.03 -2.31 -3.00
C ALA A 36 2.66 -3.51 -2.14
N LYS A 37 3.68 -4.12 -1.52
CA LYS A 37 3.49 -5.17 -0.51
C LYS A 37 3.97 -4.66 0.84
N VAL A 38 3.08 -4.71 1.83
CA VAL A 38 3.38 -4.39 3.22
C VAL A 38 3.18 -5.65 4.05
N ASN A 39 4.18 -6.01 4.85
CA ASN A 39 4.02 -7.05 5.86
C ASN A 39 4.16 -6.41 7.24
N THR A 40 3.22 -6.69 8.13
CA THR A 40 3.20 -6.18 9.49
C THR A 40 2.67 -7.22 10.45
N GLU A 41 3.15 -7.20 11.69
CA GLU A 41 2.59 -7.99 12.79
C GLU A 41 1.55 -7.19 13.59
N GLU A 42 1.36 -5.91 13.25
CA GLU A 42 0.44 -5.01 13.89
C GLU A 42 -1.01 -5.48 13.78
N THR A 43 -1.79 -5.23 14.84
CA THR A 43 -3.24 -5.39 14.79
C THR A 43 -3.84 -4.24 13.98
N LEU A 44 -4.71 -4.59 13.03
CA LEU A 44 -5.51 -3.64 12.25
C LEU A 44 -6.86 -3.43 12.92
N ASP A 45 -7.00 -2.28 13.57
CA ASP A 45 -8.31 -1.79 14.04
C ASP A 45 -9.05 -1.04 12.91
N GLY A 46 -10.29 -0.63 13.18
CA GLY A 46 -11.10 0.09 12.20
C GLY A 46 -10.48 1.41 11.74
N THR A 47 -9.72 2.09 12.59
CA THR A 47 -9.05 3.35 12.25
C THR A 47 -7.92 3.11 11.25
N LYS A 48 -7.06 2.12 11.51
CA LYS A 48 -5.98 1.73 10.61
C LYS A 48 -6.52 1.22 9.27
N LEU A 49 -7.58 0.41 9.29
CA LEU A 49 -8.23 -0.08 8.07
C LEU A 49 -8.77 1.08 7.22
N ASN A 50 -9.49 2.03 7.82
CA ASN A 50 -10.00 3.20 7.12
C ASN A 50 -8.86 4.05 6.53
N ALA A 51 -7.75 4.22 7.26
CA ALA A 51 -6.59 4.97 6.77
C ALA A 51 -5.87 4.27 5.60
N LEU A 52 -5.76 2.93 5.64
CA LEU A 52 -5.22 2.14 4.54
C LEU A 52 -6.09 2.25 3.29
N MET A 53 -7.42 2.19 3.44
CA MET A 53 -8.36 2.39 2.33
C MET A 53 -8.21 3.79 1.73
N GLY A 54 -8.12 4.83 2.55
CA GLY A 54 -7.89 6.20 2.08
C GLY A 54 -6.55 6.36 1.36
N THR A 55 -5.52 5.62 1.77
CA THR A 55 -4.23 5.57 1.06
C THR A 55 -4.38 4.86 -0.29
N ALA A 56 -5.10 3.74 -0.35
CA ALA A 56 -5.36 3.03 -1.60
C ALA A 56 -6.09 3.93 -2.61
N ASP A 57 -7.12 4.65 -2.19
CA ASP A 57 -7.84 5.62 -3.01
C ASP A 57 -6.92 6.75 -3.52
N ALA A 58 -6.09 7.33 -2.64
CA ALA A 58 -5.16 8.40 -3.00
C ALA A 58 -4.13 7.98 -4.04
N TRP A 59 -3.76 6.70 -4.07
CA TRP A 59 -2.81 6.13 -5.02
C TRP A 59 -3.49 5.37 -6.17
N ASN A 60 -4.82 5.46 -6.31
CA ASN A 60 -5.61 4.76 -7.32
C ASN A 60 -5.35 3.24 -7.35
N CYS A 61 -5.30 2.63 -6.18
CA CYS A 61 -5.02 1.21 -6.00
C CYS A 61 -6.23 0.50 -5.36
N GLU A 62 -6.38 -0.78 -5.68
CA GLU A 62 -7.17 -1.71 -4.89
C GLU A 62 -6.38 -2.19 -3.68
N LEU A 63 -7.08 -2.47 -2.58
CA LEU A 63 -6.50 -2.91 -1.32
C LEU A 63 -6.92 -4.35 -1.03
N GLU A 64 -5.95 -5.25 -0.97
CA GLU A 64 -6.14 -6.64 -0.56
C GLU A 64 -5.44 -6.90 0.79
N LEU A 65 -6.10 -7.65 1.67
CA LEU A 65 -5.55 -8.06 2.96
C LEU A 65 -5.62 -9.58 3.09
N ASP A 66 -4.47 -10.18 3.42
CA ASP A 66 -4.35 -11.61 3.68
C ASP A 66 -3.62 -11.86 5.00
N ARG A 67 -4.01 -12.92 5.71
CA ARG A 67 -3.31 -13.38 6.92
C ARG A 67 -2.28 -14.42 6.54
N SER A 68 -1.04 -14.14 6.89
CA SER A 68 0.06 -15.09 6.78
C SER A 68 0.47 -15.60 8.17
N GLY A 69 1.22 -16.70 8.24
CA GLY A 69 1.76 -17.20 9.50
C GLY A 69 2.70 -16.22 10.23
N ALA A 70 3.15 -15.15 9.56
CA ALA A 70 4.04 -14.11 10.10
C ALA A 70 3.33 -12.76 10.31
N GLY A 71 1.99 -12.75 10.41
CA GLY A 71 1.20 -11.53 10.57
C GLY A 71 0.34 -11.23 9.34
N ILE A 72 0.11 -9.95 9.08
CA ILE A 72 -0.79 -9.49 8.01
C ILE A 72 0.03 -9.04 6.80
N ARG A 73 -0.38 -9.52 5.63
CA ARG A 73 0.06 -9.01 4.34
C ARG A 73 -1.01 -8.06 3.81
N ILE A 74 -0.59 -6.87 3.46
CA ILE A 74 -1.42 -5.85 2.83
C ILE A 74 -0.83 -5.60 1.44
N GLN A 75 -1.66 -5.66 0.41
CA GLN A 75 -1.26 -5.48 -0.97
C GLN A 75 -2.07 -4.35 -1.60
N PHE A 76 -1.35 -3.43 -2.22
CA PHE A 76 -1.91 -2.36 -3.04
C PHE A 76 -1.65 -2.73 -4.50
N GLU A 77 -2.67 -2.73 -5.35
CA GLU A 77 -2.51 -2.98 -6.79
C GLU A 77 -3.19 -1.88 -7.60
N ASN A 78 -2.47 -1.27 -8.53
CA ASN A 78 -3.03 -0.18 -9.31
C ASN A 78 -4.14 -0.67 -10.23
N ASN A 79 -5.23 0.09 -10.26
CA ASN A 79 -6.44 -0.26 -10.99
C ASN A 79 -6.34 -0.08 -12.52
N VAL A 80 -5.15 0.21 -13.08
CA VAL A 80 -4.98 0.42 -14.54
C VAL A 80 -5.36 -0.82 -15.37
N ASN A 81 -5.26 -2.02 -14.80
CA ASN A 81 -5.66 -3.24 -15.51
C ASN A 81 -7.19 -3.44 -15.63
N ALA A 82 -8.02 -2.73 -14.85
CA ALA A 82 -9.47 -2.82 -15.00
C ALA A 82 -9.98 -2.10 -16.27
N VAL A 83 -9.19 -1.18 -16.84
CA VAL A 83 -9.59 -0.38 -18.02
C VAL A 83 -9.31 -1.10 -19.35
N MET A 84 -8.49 -2.16 -19.36
CA MET A 84 -8.18 -2.94 -20.59
C MET A 84 -9.00 -4.23 -20.75
N ALA A 85 -9.95 -4.50 -19.84
CA ALA A 85 -10.78 -5.70 -19.86
C ALA A 85 -12.18 -5.49 -20.48
N ASN A 86 -12.47 -4.31 -21.06
CA ASN A 86 -13.74 -3.99 -21.73
C ASN A 86 -13.53 -3.65 -23.21
#